data_AF-B8I2D0-F1
#
_entry.id   AF-B8I2D0-F1
#
_cell.length_a   1.000
_cell.length_b   1.000
_cell.length_c   1.000
_cell.angle_alpha   90.00
_cell.angle_beta   90.00
_cell.angle_gamma   90.00
#
_symmetry.space_group_name_H-M   'P 1'
#
loop_
_entity.id
_entity.type
_entity.pdbx_description
1 polymer ?
#
loop_
_entity_poly.entity_id
_entity_poly.type
_entity_poly.pdbx_seq_one_letter_code
_entity_poly.pdbx_strand_id
1 'polypeptide(L)' 'MAILEKLGSLLMSALTWVVQFLPDSPFQLINNSDVQSFMGTLNWILPIGQMVAELQLWISAVAVYYIYQIVLRWIRAID' A
#
# COMPACT_ATOMS: atom_id res chain seq x y z
N MET A 1 16.24 13.48 31.89
CA MET A 1 16.30 12.93 30.51
C MET A 1 15.97 11.44 30.47
N ALA A 2 16.48 10.58 31.37
CA ALA A 2 16.19 9.13 31.37
C ALA A 2 14.71 8.72 31.53
N ILE A 3 13.88 9.51 32.22
CA ILE A 3 12.44 9.22 32.38
C ILE A 3 11.67 9.45 31.07
N LEU A 4 12.04 10.47 30.30
CA LEU A 4 11.41 10.79 29.02
C LEU A 4 11.72 9.72 27.96
N GLU A 5 12.95 9.22 27.94
CA GLU A 5 13.39 8.08 27.11
C GLU A 5 12.57 6.81 27.41
N LYS A 6 12.40 6.49 28.70
CA LYS A 6 11.58 5.34 29.13
C LYS A 6 10.12 5.50 28.71
N LEU A 7 9.52 6.69 28.90
CA LEU A 7 8.16 6.98 28.45
C LEU A 7 8.02 6.84 26.93
N GLY A 8 8.99 7.36 26.16
CA GLY A 8 9.01 7.22 24.70
C GLY A 8 9.09 5.76 24.26
N SER A 9 9.95 4.94 24.88
CA SER A 9 10.06 3.52 24.56
C SER A 9 8.80 2.71 24.91
N LEU A 10 8.12 3.05 26.01
CA LEU A 10 6.85 2.42 26.41
C LEU A 10 5.73 2.77 25.43
N LEU A 11 5.65 4.03 24.99
CA LEU A 11 4.70 4.46 23.97
C LEU A 11 4.95 3.77 22.63
N MET A 12 6.22 3.67 22.20
CA MET A 12 6.59 2.97 20.97
C MET A 12 6.24 1.49 21.02
N SER A 13 6.45 0.86 22.18
CA SER A 13 6.11 -0.56 22.40
C SER A 13 4.60 -0.79 22.36
N ALA A 14 3.81 0.10 22.98
CA ALA A 14 2.35 0.06 22.93
C ALA A 14 1.81 0.29 21.51
N LEU A 15 2.36 1.25 20.77
CA LEU A 15 2.01 1.50 19.37
C LEU A 15 2.33 0.30 18.47
N THR A 16 3.50 -0.30 18.64
CA THR A 16 3.92 -1.49 17.88
C THR A 16 2.98 -2.67 18.17
N TRP A 17 2.57 -2.85 19.42
CA TRP A 17 1.60 -3.88 19.80
C TRP A 17 0.23 -3.65 19.17
N VAL A 18 -0.27 -2.40 19.15
CA VAL A 18 -1.52 -2.06 18.45
C VAL A 18 -1.40 -2.35 16.95
N VAL A 19 -0.31 -1.93 16.30
CA VAL A 19 -0.11 -2.16 14.87
C VAL A 19 -0.01 -3.66 14.53
N GLN A 20 0.62 -4.47 15.38
CA GLN A 20 0.68 -5.93 15.21
C GLN A 20 -0.67 -6.63 15.42
N PHE A 21 -1.59 -6.01 16.16
CA PHE A 21 -2.96 -6.51 16.30
C PHE A 21 -3.81 -6.23 15.05
N LEU A 22 -3.44 -5.22 14.26
CA LEU A 22 -4.11 -4.96 13.00
C LEU A 22 -3.67 -6.00 11.94
N PRO A 23 -4.58 -6.51 11.11
CA PRO A 23 -4.22 -7.34 9.97
C PRO A 23 -3.37 -6.54 8.98
N ASP A 24 -2.52 -7.23 8.20
CA ASP A 24 -1.63 -6.61 7.20
C ASP A 24 -2.38 -5.71 6.19
N SER A 25 -3.68 -5.96 6.01
CA SER A 25 -4.55 -5.08 5.23
C SER A 25 -5.94 -4.96 5.87
N PRO A 26 -6.48 -3.72 5.99
CA PRO A 26 -7.82 -3.49 6.53
C PRO A 26 -8.94 -4.09 5.65
N PHE A 27 -8.59 -4.53 4.44
CA PHE A 27 -9.52 -5.14 3.49
C PHE A 27 -9.60 -6.67 3.62
N GLN A 28 -8.77 -7.31 4.46
CA GLN A 28 -8.84 -8.77 4.68
C GLN A 28 -10.15 -9.19 5.37
N LEU A 29 -10.74 -8.29 6.16
CA LEU A 29 -12.01 -8.54 6.86
C LEU A 29 -13.24 -8.36 5.95
N ILE A 30 -13.07 -7.79 4.75
CA ILE A 30 -14.12 -7.72 3.75
C ILE A 30 -14.12 -9.06 3.01
N ASN A 31 -14.96 -9.98 3.48
CA ASN A 31 -15.22 -11.21 2.74
C ASN A 31 -16.00 -10.84 1.47
N ASN A 32 -15.28 -10.69 0.35
CA ASN A 32 -15.81 -10.31 -0.97
C ASN A 32 -16.82 -11.33 -1.56
N SER A 33 -17.24 -12.35 -0.81
CA SER A 33 -18.16 -13.41 -1.26
C SER A 33 -19.49 -12.89 -1.82
N ASP A 34 -20.10 -11.88 -1.20
CA ASP A 34 -21.36 -11.31 -1.69
C ASP A 34 -21.16 -10.43 -2.93
N VAL A 35 -20.06 -9.67 -2.96
CA VAL A 35 -19.69 -8.79 -4.07
C VAL A 35 -19.33 -9.61 -5.31
N GLN A 36 -18.67 -10.75 -5.14
CA GLN A 36 -18.32 -11.67 -6.23
C GLN A 36 -19.51 -12.06 -7.10
N SER A 37 -20.70 -12.27 -6.51
CA SER A 37 -21.91 -12.59 -7.27
C SER A 37 -22.34 -11.47 -8.22
N PHE A 38 -22.08 -10.22 -7.85
CA PHE A 38 -22.46 -9.02 -8.61
C PHE A 38 -21.34 -8.54 -9.55
N MET A 39 -20.08 -8.91 -9.28
CA MET A 39 -18.92 -8.55 -10.11
C MET A 39 -19.05 -9.06 -11.55
N GLY A 40 -19.68 -10.22 -11.79
CA GLY A 40 -19.92 -10.72 -13.14
C GLY A 40 -20.83 -9.79 -13.96
N THR A 41 -21.93 -9.34 -13.36
CA THR A 41 -22.86 -8.38 -13.97
C THR A 41 -22.24 -7.01 -14.16
N LEU A 42 -21.46 -6.54 -13.18
CA LEU A 42 -20.74 -5.27 -13.30
C LEU A 42 -19.68 -5.30 -14.41
N ASN A 43 -18.90 -6.38 -14.50
CA ASN A 43 -17.88 -6.55 -15.53
C ASN A 43 -18.46 -6.58 -16.95
N TRP A 44 -19.73 -6.97 -17.12
CA TRP A 44 -20.41 -6.92 -18.42
C TRP A 44 -20.72 -5.49 -18.88
N ILE A 45 -21.03 -4.58 -17.94
CA ILE A 45 -21.28 -3.16 -18.24
C ILE A 45 -19.97 -2.38 -18.35
N LEU A 46 -19.06 -2.63 -17.41
CA LEU A 46 -17.81 -1.91 -17.28
C LEU A 46 -16.71 -2.89 -16.87
N PRO A 47 -15.65 -3.09 -17.68
CA PRO A 47 -14.62 -4.08 -17.39
C PRO A 47 -13.67 -3.60 -16.28
N ILE A 48 -14.14 -3.61 -15.03
CA ILE A 48 -13.41 -3.11 -13.85
C ILE A 48 -12.04 -3.78 -13.73
N GLY A 49 -11.96 -5.08 -14.01
CA GLY A 49 -10.68 -5.81 -13.99
C GLY A 49 -9.64 -5.25 -14.96
N GLN A 50 -10.04 -4.87 -16.17
CA GLN A 50 -9.14 -4.28 -17.16
C GLN A 50 -8.72 -2.87 -16.76
N MET A 51 -9.67 -2.06 -16.27
CA MET A 51 -9.38 -0.70 -15.80
C MET A 51 -8.35 -0.71 -14.67
N VAL A 52 -8.50 -1.61 -13.70
CA VAL A 52 -7.54 -1.75 -12.59
C VAL A 52 -6.18 -2.22 -13.11
N ALA A 53 -6.16 -3.19 -14.04
CA ALA A 53 -4.91 -3.67 -14.63
C ALA A 53 -4.14 -2.57 -15.38
N GLU A 54 -4.84 -1.75 -16.16
CA GLU A 54 -4.23 -0.63 -16.89
C GLU A 54 -3.73 0.47 -15.95
N LEU A 55 -4.51 0.82 -14.92
CA LEU A 55 -4.09 1.78 -13.90
C LEU A 55 -2.86 1.27 -13.15
N GLN A 56 -2.84 -0.01 -12.78
CA GLN A 56 -1.71 -0.64 -12.10
C GLN A 56 -0.48 -0.66 -13.00
N LEU A 57 -0.63 -0.97 -14.29
CA LEU A 57 0.46 -0.88 -15.26
C LEU A 57 1.03 0.53 -15.33
N TRP A 58 0.17 1.55 -15.41
CA TRP A 58 0.61 2.94 -15.49
C TRP A 58 1.35 3.40 -14.22
N ILE A 59 0.80 3.11 -13.05
CA ILE A 59 1.45 3.40 -11.76
C ILE A 59 2.79 2.67 -11.66
N SER A 60 2.86 1.41 -12.09
CA SER A 60 4.11 0.63 -12.06
C SER A 60 5.17 1.24 -12.97
N ALA A 61 4.80 1.72 -14.16
CA ALA A 61 5.72 2.39 -15.08
C ALA A 61 6.25 3.70 -14.49
N VAL A 62 5.38 4.51 -13.88
CA VAL A 62 5.77 5.74 -13.18
C VAL A 62 6.69 5.43 -11.98
N ALA A 63 6.38 4.39 -11.21
CA ALA A 63 7.22 3.97 -10.10
C ALA A 63 8.62 3.56 -10.56
N VAL A 64 8.74 2.78 -11.65
CA VAL A 64 10.02 2.40 -12.25
C VAL A 64 10.79 3.63 -12.72
N TYR A 65 10.13 4.59 -13.36
CA TYR A 65 10.76 5.85 -13.77
C TYR A 65 11.39 6.59 -12.59
N TYR A 66 10.66 6.74 -11.48
CA TYR A 66 11.19 7.42 -10.29
C TYR A 66 12.30 6.63 -9.59
N ILE A 67 12.23 5.30 -9.59
CA ILE A 67 13.33 4.45 -9.10
C ILE A 67 14.60 4.73 -9.92
N TYR A 68 14.49 4.79 -11.25
CA TYR A 68 15.61 5.16 -12.11
C TYR A 68 16.14 6.57 -11.78
N GLN A 69 15.27 7.56 -11.60
CA GLN A 69 15.70 8.91 -11.23
C GLN A 69 16.48 8.95 -9.91
N ILE A 70 16.04 8.20 -8.89
CA ILE A 70 16.73 8.09 -7.61
C ILE A 70 18.15 7.53 -7.81
N VAL A 71 18.27 6.43 -8.56
CA VAL A 71 19.57 5.81 -8.85
C VAL A 71 20.49 6.76 -9.61
N LEU A 72 19.96 7.44 -10.64
CA LEU A 72 20.72 8.42 -11.43
C LEU A 72 21.22 9.59 -10.58
N ARG A 73 20.43 10.04 -9.62
CA ARG A 73 20.82 11.11 -8.70
C ARG A 73 21.87 10.64 -7.68
N TRP A 74 21.82 9.38 -7.24
CA TRP A 74 22.87 8.80 -6.38
C TRP A 74 24.23 8.72 -7.07
N ILE A 75 24.24 8.36 -8.36
CA ILE A 75 25.48 8.36 -9.17
C ILE A 75 25.85 9.76 -9.70
N ARG A 76 25.08 10.80 -9.37
CA ARG A 76 25.28 12.20 -9.80
C ARG A 76 25.30 12.37 -11.33
N ALA A 77 24.56 11.54 -12.05
CA ALA A 77 24.42 11.65 -13.50
C ALA A 77 23.43 12.77 -13.90
N ILE A 78 22.56 13.16 -12.97
CA ILE A 78 21.57 14.23 -13.10
C ILE A 78 21.52 15.02 -11.78
N ASP A 79 21.24 16.31 -11.84
CA ASP A 79 21.13 17.21 -10.67
C ASP A 79 19.78 17.08 -9.94
#